data_AF-Q9P6R4-F1
#
_entry.id   AF-Q9P6R4-F1
#
_cell.length_a   1.000
_cell.length_b   1.000
_cell.length_c   1.000
_cell.angle_alpha   90.00
_cell.angle_beta   90.00
_cell.angle_gamma   90.00
#
_symmetry.space_group_name_H-M   'P 1'
#
loop_
_entity.id
_entity.type
_entity.pdbx_description
1 polymer ?
#
loop_
_entity_poly.entity_id
_entity_poly.type
_entity_poly.pdbx_seq_one_letter_code
_entity_poly.pdbx_strand_id
1 'polypeptide(L)'
;MTTPIVFCNPSNIEESLLYINKSLFSKGVIQAEKLRLSHDIRDNCNIVNIIYRLLRATDEERLEKESLLDAIKNNEYEKQRDNNTIKRLKNELELYQNECQLQLNKVRTLERDQAELITQNKGLKDVNAKNELTLKALKNQLSVSLRQHEQQMETLKGNYGLVKARKGRNLNSMLIVKEPIKQNTNAPILPETASFLQQNDENSNFLNSRVNNDEFQLLKGLNNELKKSNGTLLTCLSGTLNSLVEMLSPLYERPNSNPFEVCELNAILLDAKIQNQLLFIRNLLHERKYVSIDELDAILEENEKNKHLINILQKENKRVFEFLTNMHDKF
;
A
#
# COMPACT_ATOMS: atom_id res chain seq x y z
N MET A 1 -56.38 48.53 -0.65
CA MET A 1 -56.95 48.83 0.67
C MET A 1 -58.28 48.11 0.78
N THR A 2 -58.26 46.88 1.28
CA THR A 2 -59.46 46.11 1.57
C THR A 2 -60.04 46.63 2.87
N THR A 3 -61.32 47.05 2.85
CA THR A 3 -62.03 47.45 4.06
C THR A 3 -61.97 46.30 5.08
N PRO A 4 -61.61 46.56 6.35
CA PRO A 4 -61.55 45.50 7.35
C PRO A 4 -62.97 44.96 7.50
N ILE A 5 -63.16 43.68 7.16
CA ILE A 5 -64.45 43.01 7.31
C ILE A 5 -64.84 43.10 8.79
N VAL A 6 -65.85 43.91 9.09
CA VAL A 6 -66.35 44.12 10.44
C VAL A 6 -67.35 43.00 10.70
N PHE A 7 -67.00 42.11 11.64
CA PHE A 7 -67.79 40.93 11.99
C PHE A 7 -69.08 41.32 12.75
N CYS A 8 -68.97 42.29 13.65
CA CYS A 8 -70.05 42.80 14.47
C CYS A 8 -70.35 44.27 14.16
N ASN A 9 -71.60 44.52 13.80
CA ASN A 9 -72.22 45.82 13.56
C ASN A 9 -73.43 45.98 14.51
N PRO A 10 -73.94 47.21 14.73
CA PRO A 10 -75.06 47.44 15.64
C PRO A 10 -76.30 46.58 15.35
N SER A 11 -76.49 46.19 14.09
CA SER A 11 -77.64 45.38 13.65
C SER A 11 -77.52 43.88 13.91
N ASN A 12 -76.33 43.33 14.19
CA ASN A 12 -76.11 41.88 14.33
C ASN A 12 -75.37 41.52 15.65
N ILE A 13 -75.46 42.39 16.66
CA ILE A 13 -74.67 42.27 17.88
C ILE A 13 -75.02 41.02 18.68
N GLU A 14 -76.30 40.64 18.79
CA GLU A 14 -76.73 39.43 19.50
C GLU A 14 -76.20 38.16 18.83
N GLU A 15 -76.30 38.05 17.50
CA GLU A 15 -75.79 36.91 16.75
C GLU A 15 -74.26 36.79 16.86
N SER A 16 -73.57 37.93 16.75
CA SER A 16 -72.11 38.00 16.86
C SER A 16 -71.63 37.62 18.27
N LEU A 17 -72.32 38.08 19.31
CA LEU A 17 -72.09 37.68 20.70
C LEU A 17 -72.35 36.19 20.93
N LEU A 18 -73.41 35.65 20.33
CA LEU A 18 -73.77 34.24 20.45
C LEU A 18 -72.72 33.35 19.78
N TYR A 19 -72.20 33.76 18.62
CA TYR A 19 -71.07 33.08 17.97
C TYR A 19 -69.81 33.11 18.85
N ILE A 20 -69.43 34.28 19.37
CA ILE A 20 -68.23 34.40 20.21
C ILE A 20 -68.35 33.56 21.48
N ASN A 21 -69.50 33.59 22.14
CA ASN A 21 -69.73 32.76 23.33
C ASN A 21 -69.61 31.27 23.02
N LYS A 22 -70.16 30.81 21.88
CA LYS A 22 -69.99 29.41 21.45
C LYS A 22 -68.52 29.07 21.14
N SER A 23 -67.81 29.95 20.44
CA SER A 23 -66.40 29.76 20.06
C SER A 23 -65.45 29.80 21.25
N LEU A 24 -65.71 30.66 22.24
CA LEU A 24 -64.92 30.70 23.46
C LEU A 24 -65.22 29.51 24.37
N PHE A 25 -66.48 29.06 24.42
CA PHE A 25 -66.86 27.85 25.14
C PHE A 25 -66.23 26.60 24.53
N SER A 26 -66.27 26.44 23.20
CA SER A 26 -65.65 25.28 22.53
C SER A 26 -64.13 25.23 22.68
N LYS A 27 -63.48 26.39 22.81
CA LYS A 27 -62.05 26.51 23.14
C LYS A 27 -61.75 26.41 24.64
N GLY A 28 -62.77 26.23 25.49
CA GLY A 28 -62.62 26.09 26.94
C GLY A 28 -62.23 27.37 27.68
N VAL A 29 -62.30 28.53 27.02
CA VAL A 29 -61.96 29.84 27.62
C VAL A 29 -63.04 30.26 28.63
N ILE A 30 -64.28 29.82 28.43
CA ILE A 30 -65.39 30.08 29.35
C ILE A 30 -66.13 28.78 29.62
N GLN A 31 -66.43 28.50 30.89
CA GLN A 31 -66.97 27.20 31.33
C GLN A 31 -68.48 27.21 31.59
N ALA A 32 -69.09 28.36 31.92
CA ALA A 32 -70.53 28.45 32.20
C ALA A 32 -71.12 29.85 32.01
N GLU A 33 -70.35 30.92 32.27
CA GLU A 33 -70.84 32.28 32.12
C GLU A 33 -70.78 32.76 30.67
N LYS A 34 -71.88 33.33 30.18
CA LYS A 34 -71.90 34.02 28.89
C LYS A 34 -71.24 35.38 29.07
N LEU A 35 -70.40 35.78 28.12
CA LEU A 35 -69.81 37.11 28.03
C LEU A 35 -70.96 38.13 27.98
N ARG A 36 -71.11 38.93 29.04
CA ARG A 36 -72.08 40.02 29.13
C ARG A 36 -71.35 41.32 28.86
N LEU A 37 -71.73 41.99 27.77
CA LEU A 37 -71.16 43.27 27.39
C LEU A 37 -71.99 44.42 27.98
N SER A 38 -71.44 45.65 27.98
CA SER A 38 -72.04 46.83 28.63
C SER A 38 -73.30 47.33 27.90
N HIS A 39 -73.90 48.46 28.28
CA HIS A 39 -75.09 48.98 27.59
C HIS A 39 -74.78 49.77 26.30
N ASP A 40 -73.50 50.08 26.00
CA ASP A 40 -73.16 50.83 24.79
C ASP A 40 -72.93 49.90 23.60
N ILE A 41 -73.86 49.94 22.65
CA ILE A 41 -73.91 49.06 21.46
C ILE A 41 -72.64 49.19 20.61
N ARG A 42 -72.03 50.39 20.55
CA ARG A 42 -70.82 50.61 19.71
C ARG A 42 -69.56 50.00 20.34
N ASP A 43 -69.37 50.19 21.64
CA ASP A 43 -68.22 49.60 22.35
C ASP A 43 -68.31 48.08 22.38
N ASN A 44 -69.53 47.55 22.57
CA ASN A 44 -69.77 46.13 22.50
C ASN A 44 -69.41 45.54 21.13
N CYS A 45 -69.80 46.20 20.03
CA CYS A 45 -69.39 45.77 18.69
C CYS A 45 -67.87 45.77 18.53
N ASN A 46 -67.18 46.80 19.04
CA ASN A 46 -65.73 46.88 18.98
C ASN A 46 -65.06 45.75 19.76
N ILE A 47 -65.54 45.44 20.98
CA ILE A 47 -65.03 44.34 21.81
C ILE A 47 -65.24 43.00 21.09
N VAL A 48 -66.45 42.75 20.57
CA VAL A 48 -66.77 41.53 19.81
C VAL A 48 -65.85 41.40 18.60
N ASN A 49 -65.62 42.47 17.85
CA ASN A 49 -64.71 42.46 16.71
C ASN A 49 -63.25 42.16 17.11
N ILE A 50 -62.78 42.69 18.25
CA ILE A 50 -61.44 42.40 18.77
C ILE A 50 -61.34 40.92 19.16
N ILE A 51 -62.29 40.40 19.93
CA ILE A 51 -62.31 39.00 20.35
C ILE A 51 -62.38 38.07 19.13
N TYR A 52 -63.22 38.41 18.13
CA TYR A 52 -63.31 37.64 16.90
C TYR A 52 -61.97 37.59 16.14
N ARG A 53 -61.26 38.73 16.04
CA ARG A 53 -59.93 38.77 15.42
C ARG A 53 -58.91 37.93 16.20
N LEU A 54 -58.93 38.00 17.52
CA LEU A 54 -58.05 37.17 18.36
C LEU A 54 -58.35 35.69 18.18
N LEU A 55 -59.62 35.29 18.17
CA LEU A 55 -60.02 33.91 17.93
C LEU A 55 -59.52 33.39 16.58
N ARG A 56 -59.67 34.18 15.51
CA ARG A 56 -59.13 33.85 14.19
C ARG A 56 -57.62 33.71 14.20
N ALA A 57 -56.91 34.68 14.79
CA ALA A 57 -55.46 34.63 14.88
C ALA A 57 -55.00 33.37 15.63
N THR A 58 -55.66 33.00 16.73
CA THR A 58 -55.36 31.76 17.46
C THR A 58 -55.66 30.49 16.63
N ASP A 59 -56.72 30.50 15.82
CA ASP A 59 -57.00 29.38 14.91
C ASP A 59 -55.95 29.25 13.80
N GLU A 60 -55.51 30.37 13.23
CA GLU A 60 -54.44 30.44 12.23
C GLU A 60 -53.11 29.95 12.82
N GLU A 61 -52.73 30.43 14.00
CA GLU A 61 -51.53 29.96 14.73
C GLU A 61 -51.60 28.45 15.03
N ARG A 62 -52.78 27.94 15.39
CA ARG A 62 -52.94 26.50 15.65
C ARG A 62 -52.74 25.68 14.38
N LEU A 63 -53.32 26.10 13.26
CA LEU A 63 -53.15 25.44 11.97
C LEU A 63 -51.71 25.50 11.49
N GLU A 64 -51.04 26.64 11.67
CA GLU A 64 -49.61 26.78 11.35
C GLU A 64 -48.77 25.83 12.20
N LYS A 65 -49.05 25.74 13.51
CA LYS A 65 -48.37 24.81 14.41
C LYS A 65 -48.57 23.35 14.00
N GLU A 66 -49.80 22.96 13.64
CA GLU A 66 -50.09 21.60 13.15
C GLU A 66 -49.32 21.31 11.86
N SER A 67 -49.29 22.25 10.90
CA SER A 67 -48.51 22.16 9.67
C SER A 67 -47.00 22.01 9.93
N LEU A 68 -46.44 22.80 10.85
CA LEU A 68 -45.03 22.72 11.24
C LEU A 68 -44.71 21.39 11.93
N LEU A 69 -45.59 20.87 12.77
CA LEU A 69 -45.41 19.56 13.41
C LEU A 69 -45.38 18.42 12.40
N ASP A 70 -46.24 18.47 11.38
CA ASP A 70 -46.24 17.48 10.30
C ASP A 70 -45.00 17.62 9.41
N ALA A 71 -44.55 18.84 9.14
CA ALA A 71 -43.29 19.08 8.42
C ALA A 71 -42.07 18.53 9.20
N ILE A 72 -42.02 18.71 10.52
CA ILE A 72 -40.96 18.16 11.38
C ILE A 72 -40.96 16.63 11.32
N LYS A 73 -42.12 15.99 11.46
CA LYS A 73 -42.23 14.52 11.38
C LYS A 73 -41.75 14.00 10.03
N ASN A 74 -42.16 14.64 8.92
CA ASN A 74 -41.72 14.26 7.58
C ASN A 74 -40.19 14.38 7.43
N ASN A 75 -39.61 15.48 7.94
CA ASN A 75 -38.17 15.68 7.91
C ASN A 75 -37.43 14.63 8.77
N GLU A 76 -37.98 14.23 9.92
CA GLU A 76 -37.42 13.15 10.73
C GLU A 76 -37.43 11.81 9.99
N TYR A 77 -38.51 11.47 9.28
CA TYR A 77 -38.58 10.27 8.44
C TYR A 77 -37.56 10.30 7.29
N GLU A 78 -37.43 11.44 6.60
CA GLU A 78 -36.44 11.61 5.53
C GLU A 78 -35.01 11.48 6.07
N LYS A 79 -34.70 12.14 7.18
CA LYS A 79 -33.39 12.05 7.84
C LYS A 79 -33.07 10.61 8.27
N GLN A 80 -34.06 9.85 8.73
CA GLN A 80 -33.87 8.44 9.06
C GLN A 80 -33.58 7.60 7.81
N ARG A 81 -34.30 7.86 6.71
CA ARG A 81 -34.06 7.21 5.41
C ARG A 81 -32.66 7.50 4.89
N ASP A 82 -32.23 8.76 4.93
CA ASP A 82 -30.89 9.19 4.49
C ASP A 82 -29.79 8.60 5.37
N ASN A 83 -29.99 8.51 6.69
CA ASN A 83 -29.03 7.84 7.56
C ASN A 83 -28.88 6.35 7.22
N ASN A 84 -29.96 5.68 6.82
CA ASN A 84 -29.90 4.28 6.41
C ASN A 84 -29.18 4.11 5.06
N THR A 85 -29.41 5.00 4.10
CA THR A 85 -28.68 4.97 2.81
C THR A 85 -27.20 5.28 2.99
N ILE A 86 -26.86 6.28 3.82
CA ILE A 86 -25.47 6.61 4.17
C ILE A 86 -24.77 5.42 4.82
N LYS A 87 -25.41 4.72 5.77
CA LYS A 87 -24.84 3.52 6.38
C LYS A 87 -24.56 2.42 5.36
N ARG A 88 -25.51 2.17 4.46
CA ARG A 88 -25.35 1.18 3.39
C ARG A 88 -24.18 1.53 2.47
N LEU A 89 -24.13 2.78 1.99
CA LEU A 89 -23.06 3.25 1.11
C LEU A 89 -21.68 3.21 1.79
N LYS A 90 -21.60 3.51 3.09
CA LYS A 90 -20.35 3.35 3.85
C LYS A 90 -19.87 1.91 3.88
N ASN A 91 -20.77 0.95 4.13
CA ASN A 91 -20.42 -0.47 4.13
C ASN A 91 -20.00 -0.95 2.73
N GLU A 92 -20.68 -0.51 1.67
CA GLU A 92 -20.29 -0.82 0.28
C GLU A 92 -18.91 -0.24 -0.06
N LEU A 93 -18.62 1.00 0.36
CA LEU A 93 -17.31 1.63 0.16
C LEU A 93 -16.19 0.88 0.89
N GLU A 94 -16.42 0.47 2.13
CA GLU A 94 -15.46 -0.32 2.91
C GLU A 94 -15.15 -1.67 2.24
N LEU A 95 -16.17 -2.34 1.70
CA LEU A 95 -15.98 -3.59 0.94
C LEU A 95 -15.11 -3.36 -0.30
N TYR A 96 -15.39 -2.31 -1.10
CA TYR A 96 -14.59 -1.99 -2.27
C TYR A 96 -13.15 -1.59 -1.91
N GLN A 97 -12.96 -0.89 -0.80
CA GLN A 97 -11.64 -0.52 -0.32
C GLN A 97 -10.82 -1.76 0.07
N ASN A 98 -11.43 -2.72 0.76
CA ASN A 98 -10.81 -4.00 1.11
C ASN A 98 -10.47 -4.83 -0.13
N GLU A 99 -11.36 -4.88 -1.13
CA GLU A 99 -11.09 -5.59 -2.40
C GLU A 99 -9.93 -4.94 -3.15
N CYS A 100 -9.89 -3.61 -3.22
CA CYS A 100 -8.77 -2.87 -3.82
C CYS A 100 -7.43 -3.16 -3.12
N GLN A 101 -7.41 -3.18 -1.78
CA GLN A 101 -6.19 -3.53 -1.03
C GLN A 101 -5.74 -4.96 -1.33
N LEU A 102 -6.67 -5.93 -1.38
CA LEU A 102 -6.34 -7.32 -1.70
C LEU A 102 -5.74 -7.45 -3.10
N GLN A 103 -6.30 -6.75 -4.09
CA GLN A 103 -5.74 -6.74 -5.45
C GLN A 103 -4.36 -6.06 -5.51
N LEU A 104 -4.16 -4.96 -4.77
CA LEU A 104 -2.87 -4.29 -4.68
C LEU A 104 -1.80 -5.23 -4.11
N ASN A 105 -2.11 -5.95 -3.04
CA ASN A 105 -1.19 -6.90 -2.40
C ASN A 105 -0.86 -8.05 -3.37
N LYS A 106 -1.84 -8.53 -4.13
CA LYS A 106 -1.64 -9.55 -5.18
C LYS A 106 -0.72 -9.04 -6.30
N VAL A 107 -0.88 -7.79 -6.72
CA VAL A 107 0.02 -7.17 -7.71
C VAL A 107 1.44 -7.09 -7.16
N ARG A 108 1.62 -6.66 -5.90
CA ARG A 108 2.93 -6.61 -5.24
C ARG A 108 3.60 -7.98 -5.16
N THR A 109 2.87 -9.04 -4.83
CA THR A 109 3.44 -10.40 -4.82
C THR A 109 3.87 -10.83 -6.22
N LEU A 110 3.03 -10.61 -7.23
CA LEU A 110 3.38 -10.96 -8.61
C LEU A 110 4.59 -10.17 -9.13
N GLU A 111 4.74 -8.90 -8.72
CA GLU A 111 5.92 -8.10 -9.07
C GLU A 111 7.20 -8.64 -8.42
N ARG A 112 7.14 -9.14 -7.18
CA ARG A 112 8.29 -9.78 -6.51
C ARG A 112 8.65 -11.09 -7.22
N ASP A 113 7.68 -11.95 -7.48
CA ASP A 113 7.88 -13.20 -8.21
C ASP A 113 8.51 -12.94 -9.59
N GLN A 114 8.04 -11.92 -10.30
CA GLN A 114 8.61 -11.52 -11.59
C GLN A 114 10.05 -11.03 -11.45
N ALA A 115 10.39 -10.30 -10.38
CA ALA A 115 11.76 -9.86 -10.11
C ALA A 115 12.70 -11.06 -9.87
N GLU A 116 12.24 -12.04 -9.09
CA GLU A 116 12.98 -13.27 -8.80
C GLU A 116 13.18 -14.12 -10.07
N LEU A 117 12.14 -14.27 -10.90
CA LEU A 117 12.27 -14.96 -12.18
C LEU A 117 13.25 -14.26 -13.13
N ILE A 118 13.33 -12.92 -13.08
CA ILE A 118 14.31 -12.17 -13.87
C ILE A 118 15.74 -12.41 -13.35
N THR A 119 15.97 -12.43 -12.04
CA THR A 119 17.30 -12.71 -11.48
C THR A 119 17.74 -14.14 -11.72
N GLN A 120 16.84 -15.12 -11.56
CA GLN A 120 17.09 -16.52 -11.90
C GLN A 120 17.43 -16.68 -13.39
N ASN A 121 16.66 -16.06 -14.29
CA ASN A 121 16.96 -16.09 -15.73
C ASN A 121 18.32 -15.49 -16.08
N LYS A 122 18.73 -14.41 -15.40
CA LYS A 122 20.08 -13.85 -15.58
C LYS A 122 21.15 -14.83 -15.12
N GLY A 123 21.00 -15.43 -13.94
CA GLY A 123 21.93 -16.44 -13.42
C GLY A 123 22.06 -17.65 -14.35
N LEU A 124 20.94 -18.16 -14.88
CA LEU A 124 20.95 -19.26 -15.85
C LEU A 124 21.65 -18.87 -17.15
N LYS A 125 21.45 -17.64 -17.65
CA LYS A 125 22.17 -17.15 -18.84
C LYS A 125 23.68 -17.07 -18.60
N ASP A 126 24.12 -16.62 -17.43
CA ASP A 126 25.55 -16.54 -17.09
C ASP A 126 26.18 -17.93 -16.96
N VAL A 127 25.49 -18.88 -16.34
CA VAL A 127 25.92 -20.29 -16.28
C VAL A 127 26.00 -20.89 -17.68
N ASN A 128 25.00 -20.63 -18.54
CA ASN A 128 25.01 -21.13 -19.90
C ASN A 128 26.19 -20.54 -20.71
N ALA A 129 26.48 -19.24 -20.57
CA ALA A 129 27.63 -18.61 -21.21
C ALA A 129 28.98 -19.21 -20.74
N LYS A 130 29.12 -19.50 -19.45
CA LYS A 130 30.30 -20.21 -18.91
C LYS A 130 30.41 -21.62 -19.48
N ASN A 131 29.31 -22.36 -19.54
CA ASN A 131 29.28 -23.69 -20.13
C ASN A 131 29.69 -23.66 -21.61
N GLU A 132 29.20 -22.71 -22.40
CA GLU A 132 29.64 -22.54 -23.78
C GLU A 132 31.15 -22.28 -23.91
N LEU A 133 31.73 -21.44 -23.04
CA LEU A 133 33.17 -21.19 -23.02
C LEU A 133 33.98 -22.45 -22.66
N THR A 134 33.55 -23.18 -21.62
CA THR A 134 34.21 -24.44 -21.22
C THR A 134 34.13 -25.50 -22.32
N LEU A 135 32.99 -25.64 -23.00
CA LEU A 135 32.82 -26.54 -24.13
C LEU A 135 33.72 -26.16 -25.31
N LYS A 136 33.87 -24.86 -25.62
CA LYS A 136 34.81 -24.38 -26.64
C LYS A 136 36.26 -24.71 -26.27
N ALA A 137 36.64 -24.50 -25.02
CA ALA A 137 37.98 -24.82 -24.53
C ALA A 137 38.27 -26.34 -24.61
N LEU A 138 37.34 -27.17 -24.16
CA LEU A 138 37.44 -28.64 -24.25
C LEU A 138 37.54 -29.11 -25.70
N LYS A 139 36.72 -28.55 -26.61
CA LYS A 139 36.79 -28.87 -28.04
C LYS A 139 38.17 -28.52 -28.62
N ASN A 140 38.73 -27.38 -28.25
CA ASN A 140 40.08 -26.98 -28.70
C ASN A 140 41.16 -27.91 -28.13
N GLN A 141 41.10 -28.25 -26.85
CA GLN A 141 42.03 -29.19 -26.22
C GLN A 141 41.99 -30.57 -26.88
N LEU A 142 40.79 -31.11 -27.12
CA LEU A 142 40.60 -32.36 -27.83
C LEU A 142 41.17 -32.29 -29.24
N SER A 143 40.95 -31.19 -29.97
CA SER A 143 41.52 -31.01 -31.31
C SER A 143 43.05 -30.98 -31.30
N VAL A 144 43.68 -30.30 -30.34
CA VAL A 144 45.14 -30.27 -30.20
C VAL A 144 45.68 -31.66 -29.83
N SER A 145 45.05 -32.34 -28.87
CA SER A 145 45.43 -33.70 -28.47
C SER A 145 45.32 -34.68 -29.64
N LEU A 146 44.27 -34.57 -30.45
CA LEU A 146 44.06 -35.42 -31.62
C LEU A 146 45.15 -35.18 -32.67
N ARG A 147 45.51 -33.92 -32.95
CA ARG A 147 46.65 -33.59 -33.84
C ARG A 147 47.99 -34.12 -33.32
N GLN A 148 48.24 -34.04 -32.01
CA GLN A 148 49.45 -34.60 -31.41
C GLN A 148 49.49 -36.13 -31.56
N HIS A 149 48.37 -36.79 -31.32
CA HIS A 149 48.26 -38.24 -31.50
C HIS A 149 48.44 -38.63 -32.97
N GLU A 150 47.90 -37.87 -33.93
CA GLU A 150 48.12 -38.08 -35.36
C GLU A 150 49.61 -37.97 -35.72
N GLN A 151 50.32 -36.96 -35.23
CA GLN A 151 51.77 -36.80 -35.44
C GLN A 151 52.57 -37.97 -34.82
N GLN A 152 52.21 -38.40 -33.60
CA GLN A 152 52.82 -39.58 -32.97
C GLN A 152 52.58 -40.84 -33.81
N MET A 153 51.36 -41.05 -34.32
CA MET A 153 51.04 -42.16 -35.19
C MET A 153 51.81 -42.10 -36.52
N GLU A 154 52.00 -40.91 -37.09
CA GLU A 154 52.76 -40.72 -38.32
C GLU A 154 54.26 -41.01 -38.12
N THR A 155 54.85 -40.53 -37.03
CA THR A 155 56.24 -40.87 -36.69
C THR A 155 56.43 -42.38 -36.43
N LEU A 156 55.51 -43.02 -35.72
CA LEU A 156 55.52 -44.48 -35.53
C LEU A 156 55.40 -45.24 -36.85
N LYS A 157 54.51 -44.80 -37.76
CA LYS A 157 54.40 -45.37 -39.12
C LYS A 157 55.69 -45.21 -39.91
N GLY A 158 56.33 -44.03 -39.85
CA GLY A 158 57.62 -43.78 -40.50
C GLY A 158 58.73 -44.67 -39.95
N ASN A 159 58.84 -44.80 -38.63
CA ASN A 159 59.79 -45.69 -37.97
C ASN A 159 59.54 -47.16 -38.33
N TYR A 160 58.28 -47.59 -38.36
CA TYR A 160 57.92 -48.94 -38.79
C TYR A 160 58.28 -49.18 -40.26
N GLY A 161 58.07 -48.20 -41.14
CA GLY A 161 58.51 -48.25 -42.54
C GLY A 161 60.02 -48.41 -42.68
N LEU A 162 60.80 -47.68 -41.88
CA LEU A 162 62.27 -47.79 -41.84
C LEU A 162 62.73 -49.17 -41.33
N VAL A 163 62.12 -49.69 -40.27
CA VAL A 163 62.41 -51.03 -39.74
C VAL A 163 62.04 -52.11 -40.78
N LYS A 164 60.89 -51.97 -41.45
CA LYS A 164 60.46 -52.88 -42.52
C LYS A 164 61.43 -52.85 -43.71
N ALA A 165 61.95 -51.69 -44.10
CA ALA A 165 62.96 -51.55 -45.14
C ALA A 165 64.32 -52.16 -44.74
N ARG A 166 64.70 -52.03 -43.46
CA ARG A 166 65.94 -52.63 -42.92
C ARG A 166 65.89 -54.16 -42.81
N LYS A 167 64.71 -54.76 -42.62
CA LYS A 167 64.56 -56.23 -42.68
C LYS A 167 64.95 -56.86 -44.03
N GLY A 168 65.08 -56.07 -45.11
CA GLY A 168 65.58 -56.52 -46.41
C GLY A 168 67.09 -56.40 -46.63
N ARG A 169 67.85 -55.79 -45.71
CA ARG A 169 69.32 -55.69 -45.80
C ARG A 169 69.92 -56.01 -44.44
N ASN A 170 70.49 -57.21 -44.32
CA ASN A 170 71.30 -57.65 -43.17
C ASN A 170 72.33 -56.58 -42.80
N LEU A 171 72.07 -55.78 -41.77
CA LEU A 171 73.06 -55.01 -41.01
C LEU A 171 72.38 -54.49 -39.72
N ASN A 172 73.05 -54.74 -38.59
CA ASN A 172 72.63 -54.41 -37.23
C ASN A 172 72.01 -53.02 -37.10
N SER A 173 70.72 -52.98 -36.79
CA SER A 173 69.95 -51.76 -36.62
C SER A 173 69.54 -51.66 -35.16
N MET A 174 70.33 -50.91 -34.36
CA MET A 174 69.89 -50.45 -33.05
C MET A 174 68.56 -49.70 -33.21
N LEU A 175 67.54 -50.19 -32.50
CA LEU A 175 66.31 -49.47 -32.26
C LEU A 175 66.70 -48.27 -31.39
N ILE A 176 66.96 -47.10 -31.98
CA ILE A 176 66.99 -45.86 -31.21
C ILE A 176 65.53 -45.54 -30.92
N VAL A 177 65.01 -46.12 -29.84
CA VAL A 177 63.89 -45.52 -29.12
C VAL A 177 64.45 -44.19 -28.64
N LYS A 178 64.20 -43.10 -29.39
CA LYS A 178 64.24 -41.78 -28.76
C LYS A 178 63.31 -41.93 -27.58
N GLU A 179 63.87 -41.82 -26.37
CA GLU A 179 63.10 -41.70 -25.14
C GLU A 179 61.89 -40.83 -25.42
N PRO A 180 60.69 -41.19 -24.93
CA PRO A 180 59.56 -40.30 -25.03
C PRO A 180 60.05 -38.94 -24.51
N ILE A 181 60.06 -37.95 -25.41
CA ILE A 181 60.16 -36.54 -25.03
C ILE A 181 59.20 -36.43 -23.86
N LYS A 182 59.72 -36.15 -22.66
CA LYS A 182 58.96 -36.06 -21.42
C LYS A 182 57.72 -35.20 -21.69
N GLN A 183 56.61 -35.86 -22.02
CA GLN A 183 55.33 -35.22 -22.14
C GLN A 183 54.90 -34.98 -20.69
N ASN A 184 54.76 -33.71 -20.34
CA ASN A 184 54.13 -33.23 -19.12
C ASN A 184 54.75 -33.68 -17.78
N THR A 185 55.64 -32.85 -17.25
CA THR A 185 55.64 -32.56 -15.80
C THR A 185 54.57 -31.53 -15.39
N ASN A 186 53.72 -31.10 -16.32
CA ASN A 186 52.46 -30.43 -16.00
C ASN A 186 51.32 -31.43 -16.21
N ALA A 187 51.26 -32.45 -15.35
CA ALA A 187 49.94 -32.98 -15.02
C ALA A 187 49.10 -31.77 -14.58
N PRO A 188 47.85 -31.60 -15.04
CA PRO A 188 46.97 -30.66 -14.37
C PRO A 188 46.96 -31.12 -12.92
N ILE A 189 47.45 -30.27 -12.03
CA ILE A 189 47.27 -30.44 -10.60
C ILE A 189 45.76 -30.56 -10.46
N LEU A 190 45.26 -31.79 -10.31
CA LEU A 190 43.94 -32.01 -9.80
C LEU A 190 43.92 -31.26 -8.46
N PRO A 191 42.92 -30.41 -8.20
CA PRO A 191 42.80 -29.83 -6.88
C PRO A 191 42.79 -31.00 -5.89
N GLU A 192 43.70 -30.98 -4.92
CA GLU A 192 43.78 -31.98 -3.87
C GLU A 192 42.41 -32.10 -3.19
N THR A 193 41.61 -33.08 -3.63
CA THR A 193 40.33 -33.45 -3.03
C THR A 193 40.52 -34.41 -1.86
N ALA A 194 41.66 -34.36 -1.17
CA ALA A 194 42.02 -35.29 -0.10
C ALA A 194 42.25 -34.66 1.28
N SER A 195 42.04 -33.35 1.45
CA SER A 195 42.13 -32.68 2.78
C SER A 195 40.81 -32.03 3.24
N PHE A 196 39.68 -32.37 2.60
CA PHE A 196 38.35 -31.79 2.91
C PHE A 196 37.50 -32.58 3.93
N LEU A 197 38.08 -33.59 4.59
CA LEU A 197 37.35 -34.44 5.55
C LEU A 197 37.81 -34.32 7.01
N GLN A 198 38.73 -33.39 7.32
CA GLN A 198 39.22 -33.20 8.70
C GLN A 198 39.19 -31.74 9.22
N GLN A 199 38.48 -30.84 8.54
CA GLN A 199 38.22 -29.45 9.00
C GLN A 199 36.72 -29.08 9.07
N ASN A 200 35.82 -30.07 9.06
CA ASN A 200 34.38 -29.81 9.04
C ASN A 200 33.78 -29.42 10.40
N ASP A 201 34.52 -29.59 11.50
CA ASP A 201 33.99 -29.26 12.84
C ASP A 201 34.33 -27.85 13.32
N GLU A 202 35.38 -27.20 12.79
CA GLU A 202 35.72 -25.80 13.15
C GLU A 202 35.19 -24.78 12.12
N ASN A 203 35.03 -25.16 10.85
CA ASN A 203 34.53 -24.26 9.80
C ASN A 203 33.00 -24.04 9.85
N SER A 204 32.23 -24.92 10.48
CA SER A 204 30.78 -24.73 10.64
C SER A 204 30.44 -23.56 11.58
N ASN A 205 31.26 -23.32 12.61
CA ASN A 205 31.14 -22.14 13.48
C ASN A 205 31.70 -20.85 12.86
N PHE A 206 32.71 -20.95 12.01
CA PHE A 206 33.29 -19.78 11.32
C PHE A 206 32.42 -19.30 10.15
N LEU A 207 31.78 -20.22 9.41
CA LEU A 207 30.83 -19.86 8.35
C LEU A 207 29.52 -19.32 8.91
N ASN A 208 28.98 -19.91 9.99
CA ASN A 208 27.78 -19.38 10.64
C ASN A 208 28.00 -18.02 11.30
N SER A 209 29.18 -17.74 11.85
CA SER A 209 29.48 -16.40 12.41
C SER A 209 29.73 -15.36 11.33
N ARG A 210 30.32 -15.73 10.18
CA ARG A 210 30.58 -14.81 9.07
C ARG A 210 29.32 -14.49 8.27
N VAL A 211 28.47 -15.47 8.00
CA VAL A 211 27.17 -15.27 7.34
C VAL A 211 26.25 -14.39 8.20
N ASN A 212 26.19 -14.62 9.52
CA ASN A 212 25.40 -13.78 10.43
C ASN A 212 25.94 -12.34 10.52
N ASN A 213 27.26 -12.15 10.47
CA ASN A 213 27.86 -10.80 10.57
C ASN A 213 27.73 -10.01 9.26
N ASP A 214 27.81 -10.69 8.10
CA ASP A 214 27.61 -10.09 6.79
C ASP A 214 26.12 -9.74 6.56
N GLU A 215 25.18 -10.59 6.98
CA GLU A 215 23.75 -10.24 6.97
C GLU A 215 23.42 -9.08 7.92
N PHE A 216 24.03 -9.04 9.10
CA PHE A 216 23.81 -7.95 10.05
C PHE A 216 24.40 -6.61 9.56
N GLN A 217 25.55 -6.64 8.90
CA GLN A 217 26.14 -5.47 8.22
C GLN A 217 25.23 -4.98 7.08
N LEU A 218 24.68 -5.90 6.29
CA LEU A 218 23.80 -5.57 5.16
C LEU A 218 22.46 -5.00 5.63
N LEU A 219 21.86 -5.56 6.68
CA LEU A 219 20.67 -5.04 7.35
C LEU A 219 20.93 -3.65 7.97
N LYS A 220 22.10 -3.44 8.57
CA LYS A 220 22.48 -2.13 9.13
C LYS A 220 22.69 -1.09 8.03
N GLY A 221 23.24 -1.50 6.88
CA GLY A 221 23.33 -0.69 5.66
C GLY A 221 21.96 -0.28 5.14
N LEU A 222 21.05 -1.24 4.97
CA LEU A 222 19.66 -1.01 4.57
C LEU A 222 18.91 -0.09 5.53
N ASN A 223 19.08 -0.26 6.84
CA ASN A 223 18.43 0.58 7.85
C ASN A 223 18.94 2.04 7.79
N ASN A 224 20.24 2.23 7.53
CA ASN A 224 20.80 3.57 7.36
C ASN A 224 20.30 4.23 6.06
N GLU A 225 20.15 3.48 4.97
CA GLU A 225 19.55 3.99 3.73
C GLU A 225 18.06 4.34 3.91
N LEU A 226 17.30 3.50 4.61
CA LEU A 226 15.90 3.77 4.97
C LEU A 226 15.77 5.03 5.83
N LYS A 227 16.63 5.20 6.83
CA LYS A 227 16.66 6.45 7.63
C LYS A 227 16.95 7.68 6.78
N LYS A 228 17.89 7.57 5.83
CA LYS A 228 18.22 8.67 4.91
C LYS A 228 17.02 9.01 4.00
N SER A 229 16.38 7.97 3.44
CA SER A 229 15.21 8.12 2.57
C SER A 229 14.02 8.75 3.31
N ASN A 230 13.73 8.28 4.53
CA ASN A 230 12.71 8.89 5.39
C ASN A 230 13.05 10.34 5.76
N GLY A 231 14.33 10.63 6.03
CA GLY A 231 14.80 12.00 6.25
C GLY A 231 14.52 12.92 5.06
N THR A 232 14.82 12.46 3.84
CA THR A 232 14.52 13.20 2.60
C THR A 232 13.02 13.38 2.36
N LEU A 233 12.19 12.38 2.69
CA LEU A 233 10.73 12.49 2.62
C LEU A 233 10.21 13.57 3.59
N LEU A 234 10.72 13.59 4.82
CA LEU A 234 10.35 14.57 5.82
C LEU A 234 10.72 15.99 5.39
N THR A 235 11.91 16.16 4.81
CA THR A 235 12.33 17.47 4.28
C THR A 235 11.45 17.89 3.10
N CYS A 236 11.13 16.96 2.20
CA CYS A 236 10.26 17.24 1.06
C CYS A 236 8.84 17.62 1.50
N LEU A 237 8.25 16.87 2.45
CA LEU A 237 6.95 17.17 3.04
C LEU A 237 6.94 18.54 3.73
N SER A 238 7.98 18.84 4.54
CA SER A 238 8.10 20.16 5.18
C SER A 238 8.22 21.29 4.15
N GLY A 239 8.95 21.06 3.04
CA GLY A 239 9.07 22.03 1.95
C GLY A 239 7.74 22.24 1.23
N THR A 240 7.00 21.16 0.97
CA THR A 240 5.66 21.27 0.38
C THR A 240 4.68 22.00 1.29
N LEU A 241 4.73 21.74 2.59
CA LEU A 241 3.87 22.40 3.57
C LEU A 241 4.20 23.89 3.67
N ASN A 242 5.48 24.26 3.67
CA ASN A 242 5.91 25.66 3.63
C ASN A 242 5.49 26.37 2.34
N SER A 243 5.61 25.72 1.17
CA SER A 243 5.11 26.28 -0.10
C SER A 243 3.59 26.42 -0.15
N LEU A 244 2.85 25.51 0.49
CA LEU A 244 1.40 25.60 0.62
C LEU A 244 1.01 26.78 1.51
N VAL A 245 1.71 26.97 2.63
CA VAL A 245 1.54 28.12 3.52
C VAL A 245 1.86 29.43 2.80
N GLU A 246 2.96 29.51 2.05
CA GLU A 246 3.31 30.71 1.26
C GLU A 246 2.26 31.03 0.19
N MET A 247 1.71 30.04 -0.52
CA MET A 247 0.68 30.27 -1.54
C MET A 247 -0.70 30.59 -0.95
N LEU A 248 -1.00 30.10 0.24
CA LEU A 248 -2.23 30.44 0.96
C LEU A 248 -2.12 31.80 1.67
N SER A 249 -0.92 32.24 2.03
CA SER A 249 -0.66 33.54 2.67
C SER A 249 -1.33 34.74 1.94
N PRO A 250 -1.26 34.87 0.61
CA PRO A 250 -1.94 35.96 -0.11
C PRO A 250 -3.48 35.83 -0.16
N LEU A 251 -4.07 34.67 0.14
CA LEU A 251 -5.54 34.56 0.29
C LEU A 251 -6.04 35.16 1.61
N TYR A 252 -5.14 35.34 2.58
CA TYR A 252 -5.44 35.99 3.86
C TYR A 252 -5.15 37.49 3.87
N GLU A 253 -4.41 38.00 2.87
CA GLU A 253 -4.13 39.43 2.70
C GLU A 253 -4.95 40.02 1.54
N ARG A 254 -6.14 40.59 1.85
CA ARG A 254 -6.85 41.54 0.95
C ARG A 254 -5.86 42.66 0.54
N PRO A 255 -5.80 43.17 -0.72
CA PRO A 255 -6.97 43.74 -1.43
C PRO A 255 -6.95 43.84 -3.01
N ASN A 256 -8.12 44.16 -3.60
CA ASN A 256 -8.35 45.03 -4.77
C ASN A 256 -7.88 44.67 -6.21
N SER A 257 -8.12 43.45 -6.69
CA SER A 257 -8.21 43.20 -8.14
C SER A 257 -9.37 42.23 -8.44
N ASN A 258 -10.00 42.38 -9.61
CA ASN A 258 -11.29 41.77 -9.95
C ASN A 258 -11.34 40.28 -9.54
N PRO A 259 -12.21 39.90 -8.57
CA PRO A 259 -12.09 38.63 -7.86
C PRO A 259 -12.35 37.40 -8.72
N PHE A 260 -13.00 37.54 -9.88
CA PHE A 260 -13.34 36.41 -10.74
C PHE A 260 -12.19 35.94 -11.64
N GLU A 261 -11.45 36.85 -12.29
CA GLU A 261 -10.38 36.45 -13.22
C GLU A 261 -9.14 35.89 -12.50
N VAL A 262 -8.82 36.42 -11.31
CA VAL A 262 -7.70 35.92 -10.49
C VAL A 262 -8.04 34.57 -9.85
N CYS A 263 -9.30 34.36 -9.45
CA CYS A 263 -9.74 33.07 -8.90
C CYS A 263 -9.79 31.98 -9.97
N GLU A 264 -10.20 32.28 -11.19
CA GLU A 264 -10.30 31.28 -12.26
C GLU A 264 -8.90 30.84 -12.75
N LEU A 265 -7.99 31.78 -12.97
CA LEU A 265 -6.61 31.45 -13.35
C LEU A 265 -5.87 30.70 -12.23
N ASN A 266 -6.07 31.11 -10.98
CA ASN A 266 -5.48 30.41 -9.83
C ASN A 266 -6.12 29.04 -9.60
N ALA A 267 -7.43 28.86 -9.82
CA ALA A 267 -8.09 27.57 -9.71
C ALA A 267 -7.54 26.59 -10.75
N ILE A 268 -7.35 27.03 -12.00
CA ILE A 268 -6.75 26.22 -13.07
C ILE A 268 -5.29 25.86 -12.73
N LEU A 269 -4.51 26.81 -12.20
CA LEU A 269 -3.13 26.57 -11.80
C LEU A 269 -3.03 25.62 -10.59
N LEU A 270 -3.96 25.75 -9.63
CA LEU A 270 -4.05 24.88 -8.46
C LEU A 270 -4.43 23.46 -8.89
N ASP A 271 -5.42 23.32 -9.77
CA ASP A 271 -5.87 22.03 -10.28
C ASP A 271 -4.76 21.32 -11.07
N ALA A 272 -4.02 22.06 -11.90
CA ALA A 272 -2.85 21.53 -12.60
C ALA A 272 -1.72 21.10 -11.65
N LYS A 273 -1.47 21.83 -10.55
CA LYS A 273 -0.48 21.44 -9.54
C LYS A 273 -0.95 20.25 -8.71
N ILE A 274 -2.23 20.20 -8.33
CA ILE A 274 -2.82 19.07 -7.60
C ILE A 274 -2.77 17.82 -8.46
N GLN A 275 -3.12 17.90 -9.75
CA GLN A 275 -3.03 16.76 -10.65
C GLN A 275 -1.59 16.26 -10.83
N ASN A 276 -0.62 17.16 -10.97
CA ASN A 276 0.79 16.77 -11.05
C ASN A 276 1.30 16.11 -9.76
N GLN A 277 0.89 16.63 -8.59
CA GLN A 277 1.25 16.02 -7.32
C GLN A 277 0.55 14.68 -7.09
N LEU A 278 -0.71 14.54 -7.49
CA LEU A 278 -1.41 13.26 -7.47
C LEU A 278 -0.73 12.24 -8.39
N LEU A 279 -0.28 12.66 -9.58
CA LEU A 279 0.52 11.82 -10.48
C LEU A 279 1.85 11.40 -9.84
N PHE A 280 2.53 12.32 -9.17
CA PHE A 280 3.79 12.04 -8.50
C PHE A 280 3.61 11.09 -7.30
N ILE A 281 2.60 11.32 -6.44
CA ILE A 281 2.22 10.43 -5.34
C ILE A 281 1.82 9.07 -5.88
N ARG A 282 1.05 9.03 -6.97
CA ARG A 282 0.68 7.78 -7.63
C ARG A 282 1.91 7.02 -8.12
N ASN A 283 2.87 7.70 -8.74
CA ASN A 283 4.11 7.07 -9.20
C ASN A 283 4.95 6.54 -8.02
N LEU A 284 5.02 7.28 -6.91
CA LEU A 284 5.70 6.84 -5.68
C LEU A 284 5.00 5.65 -5.01
N LEU A 285 3.66 5.61 -5.01
CA LEU A 285 2.88 4.47 -4.53
C LEU A 285 3.05 3.22 -5.40
N HIS A 286 3.49 3.38 -6.65
CA HIS A 286 3.83 2.30 -7.58
C HIS A 286 5.33 1.96 -7.60
N GLU A 287 6.19 2.65 -6.84
CA GLU A 287 7.56 2.19 -6.68
C GLU A 287 7.57 0.91 -5.84
N ARG A 288 8.24 -0.13 -6.35
CA ARG A 288 8.36 -1.49 -5.76
C ARG A 288 8.75 -1.58 -4.29
N LYS A 289 9.17 -0.47 -3.68
CA LYS A 289 9.60 -0.38 -2.27
C LYS A 289 8.51 0.18 -1.35
N TYR A 290 7.35 0.59 -1.88
CA TYR A 290 6.27 1.09 -1.04
C TYR A 290 5.50 -0.06 -0.38
N VAL A 291 5.58 -0.14 0.94
CA VAL A 291 4.82 -1.05 1.79
C VAL A 291 3.80 -0.19 2.55
N SER A 292 2.52 -0.57 2.52
CA SER A 292 1.50 0.18 3.27
C SER A 292 1.74 0.06 4.77
N ILE A 293 1.31 1.05 5.54
CA ILE A 293 1.48 1.04 7.02
C ILE A 293 0.90 -0.26 7.62
N ASP A 294 -0.26 -0.70 7.13
CA ASP A 294 -0.90 -1.94 7.58
C ASP A 294 -0.07 -3.20 7.25
N GLU A 295 0.61 -3.22 6.10
CA GLU A 295 1.55 -4.31 5.75
C GLU A 295 2.84 -4.22 6.57
N LEU A 296 3.28 -3.00 6.94
CA LEU A 296 4.46 -2.79 7.76
C LEU A 296 4.25 -3.35 9.17
N ASP A 297 3.06 -3.14 9.75
CA ASP A 297 2.69 -3.68 11.07
C ASP A 297 2.62 -5.22 11.04
N ALA A 298 2.04 -5.80 9.99
CA ALA A 298 2.01 -7.26 9.81
C ALA A 298 3.43 -7.84 9.67
N ILE A 299 4.30 -7.20 8.88
CA ILE A 299 5.70 -7.60 8.70
C ILE A 299 6.51 -7.41 10.00
N LEU A 300 6.21 -6.37 10.78
CA LEU A 300 6.83 -6.17 12.10
C LEU A 300 6.43 -7.27 13.07
N GLU A 301 5.15 -7.62 13.14
CA GLU A 301 4.64 -8.67 14.02
C GLU A 301 5.18 -10.06 13.61
N GLU A 302 5.27 -10.33 12.30
CA GLU A 302 5.91 -11.54 11.77
C GLU A 302 7.41 -11.59 12.07
N ASN A 303 8.12 -10.46 11.96
CA ASN A 303 9.52 -10.36 12.35
C ASN A 303 9.72 -10.58 13.85
N GLU A 304 8.81 -10.11 14.71
CA GLU A 304 8.88 -10.40 16.14
C GLU A 304 8.66 -11.90 16.43
N LYS A 305 7.72 -12.55 15.75
CA LYS A 305 7.51 -14.01 15.84
C LYS A 305 8.74 -14.77 15.38
N ASN A 306 9.32 -14.40 14.24
CA ASN A 306 10.55 -15.02 13.72
C ASN A 306 11.73 -14.83 14.68
N LYS A 307 11.89 -13.63 15.25
CA LYS A 307 12.90 -13.36 16.28
C LYS A 307 12.70 -14.24 17.51
N HIS A 308 11.45 -14.47 17.92
CA HIS A 308 11.16 -15.35 19.04
C HIS A 308 11.50 -16.83 18.72
N LEU A 309 11.20 -17.29 17.50
CA LEU A 309 11.51 -18.64 17.04
C LEU A 309 13.03 -18.87 16.96
N ILE A 310 13.78 -17.89 16.42
CA ILE A 310 15.25 -17.92 16.37
C ILE A 310 15.83 -18.05 17.78
N ASN A 311 15.29 -17.32 18.76
CA ASN A 311 15.74 -17.42 20.15
C ASN A 311 15.47 -18.82 20.77
N ILE A 312 14.38 -19.49 20.40
CA ILE A 312 14.09 -20.86 20.85
C ILE A 312 15.09 -21.83 20.22
N LEU A 313 15.29 -21.75 18.90
CA LEU A 313 16.24 -22.59 18.18
C LEU A 313 17.67 -22.39 18.67
N GLN A 314 18.07 -21.16 19.00
CA GLN A 314 19.37 -20.88 19.61
C GLN A 314 19.51 -21.55 20.99
N LYS A 315 18.46 -21.56 21.81
CA LYS A 315 18.47 -22.26 23.11
C LYS A 315 18.55 -23.77 22.93
N GLU A 316 17.83 -24.34 21.96
CA GLU A 316 17.89 -25.77 21.67
C GLU A 316 19.25 -26.18 21.13
N ASN A 317 19.81 -25.45 20.17
CA ASN A 317 21.16 -25.69 19.68
C ASN A 317 22.18 -25.61 20.81
N LYS A 318 22.04 -24.67 21.74
CA LYS A 318 22.91 -24.60 22.92
C LYS A 318 22.79 -25.85 23.80
N ARG A 319 21.58 -26.36 24.05
CA ARG A 319 21.35 -27.61 24.79
C ARG A 319 21.94 -28.83 24.08
N VAL A 320 21.77 -28.92 22.76
CA VAL A 320 22.34 -30.01 21.96
C VAL A 320 23.87 -29.94 22.01
N PHE A 321 24.45 -28.75 21.89
CA PHE A 321 25.89 -28.56 22.05
C PHE A 321 26.38 -29.00 23.43
N GLU A 322 25.73 -28.56 24.51
CA GLU A 322 26.05 -28.96 25.89
C GLU A 322 25.90 -30.48 26.09
N PHE A 323 24.90 -31.11 25.48
CA PHE A 323 24.73 -32.56 25.52
C PHE A 323 25.86 -33.29 24.78
N LEU A 324 26.22 -32.82 23.59
CA LEU A 324 27.31 -33.40 22.80
C LEU A 324 28.67 -33.23 23.48
N THR A 325 28.94 -32.08 24.12
CA THR A 325 30.18 -31.88 24.90
C THR A 325 30.24 -32.81 26.11
N ASN A 326 29.14 -32.93 26.87
CA ASN A 326 29.06 -33.87 27.99
C ASN A 326 29.18 -35.34 27.58
N MET A 327 28.76 -35.70 26.36
CA MET A 327 28.98 -37.03 25.80
C MET A 327 30.43 -37.22 25.39
N HIS A 328 31.06 -36.21 24.78
CA HIS A 328 32.47 -36.28 24.40
C HIS A 328 33.39 -36.44 25.61
N ASP A 329 33.10 -35.77 26.74
CA ASP A 329 33.87 -35.89 27.98
C ASP A 329 33.69 -37.26 28.70
N LYS A 330 32.73 -38.09 28.25
CA LYS A 330 32.47 -39.43 28.80
C LYS A 330 33.10 -40.56 28.00
N PHE A 331 33.74 -40.28 26.86
CA PHE A 331 34.42 -41.25 26.00
C PHE A 331 35.92 -40.97 25.92
#